data_AF-A0A962JJW7-F1
#
_entry.id   AF-A0A962JJW7-F1
#
_cell.length_a   1.000
_cell.length_b   1.000
_cell.length_c   1.000
_cell.angle_alpha   90.00
_cell.angle_beta   90.00
_cell.angle_gamma   90.00
#
_symmetry.space_group_name_H-M   'P 1'
#
loop_
_entity.id
_entity.type
_entity.pdbx_description
1 polymer ?
#
loop_
_entity_poly.entity_id
_entity_poly.type
_entity_poly.pdbx_seq_one_letter_code
_entity_poly.pdbx_strand_id
1 'polypeptide(L)'
;MTSTFCKYHPLQAATWHCSRCCIVVCDDCIQPPAAPDAAPTCLLCNQELSTLQQVAPVVPFWLQYTQFMRLPLSLLGIFLLVLLFAVPIFTPSTANIPIMFCMYVIAGFYGWHLLQQAATGILKDLSIDNLRQQSTKLAIQLAAFLAAIFVALDVLAVKMPTLAHSLNIALVLVLPAILMTVAIE
;
A
#
# COMPACT_ATOMS: atom_id res chain seq x y z
N MET A 1 26.43 9.62 3.47
CA MET A 1 25.35 10.64 3.43
C MET A 1 25.04 10.89 1.96
N THR A 2 23.97 10.30 1.45
CA THR A 2 23.51 10.47 0.07
C THR A 2 22.81 11.82 -0.04
N SER A 3 23.44 12.81 -0.68
CA SER A 3 22.79 14.09 -0.97
C SER A 3 21.69 13.86 -2.00
N THR A 4 20.47 14.28 -1.70
CA THR A 4 19.31 14.16 -2.61
C THR A 4 19.35 15.18 -3.77
N PHE A 5 20.22 16.18 -3.67
CA PHE A 5 20.35 17.27 -4.62
C PHE A 5 21.59 17.12 -5.50
N CYS A 6 21.49 17.64 -6.73
CA CYS A 6 22.61 17.67 -7.67
C CYS A 6 23.77 18.49 -7.08
N LYS A 7 24.99 17.99 -7.24
CA LYS A 7 26.21 18.68 -6.80
C LYS A 7 26.36 20.09 -7.40
N TYR A 8 25.89 20.28 -8.64
CA TYR A 8 26.04 21.53 -9.39
C TYR A 8 24.76 22.38 -9.36
N HIS A 9 23.60 21.76 -9.23
CA HIS A 9 22.32 22.44 -9.13
C HIS A 9 21.66 22.11 -7.78
N PRO A 10 21.94 22.90 -6.73
CA PRO A 10 21.49 22.60 -5.36
C PRO A 10 19.96 22.62 -5.19
N LEU A 11 19.23 23.17 -6.17
CA LEU A 11 17.77 23.21 -6.20
C LEU A 11 17.14 22.08 -7.03
N GLN A 12 17.94 21.28 -7.74
CA GLN A 12 17.47 20.15 -8.56
C GLN A 12 17.80 18.83 -7.88
N ALA A 13 16.88 17.88 -7.96
CA ALA A 13 17.08 16.54 -7.44
C ALA A 13 18.09 15.77 -8.32
N ALA A 14 18.96 14.96 -7.72
CA ALA A 14 19.98 14.20 -8.46
C ALA A 14 19.45 12.85 -8.96
N THR A 15 19.34 12.67 -10.27
CA THR A 15 18.84 11.47 -10.95
C THR A 15 19.92 10.41 -11.22
N TRP A 16 21.20 10.80 -11.20
CA TRP A 16 22.32 9.94 -11.57
C TRP A 16 23.41 9.93 -10.51
N HIS A 17 24.07 8.77 -10.35
CA HIS A 17 25.23 8.61 -9.50
C HIS A 17 26.44 8.13 -10.31
N CYS A 18 27.58 8.79 -10.09
CA CYS A 18 28.86 8.37 -10.64
C CYS A 18 29.67 7.64 -9.56
N SER A 19 29.89 6.34 -9.73
CA SER A 19 30.67 5.51 -8.81
C SER A 19 32.15 5.90 -8.72
N ARG A 20 32.72 6.44 -9.81
CA ARG A 20 34.14 6.80 -9.87
C ARG A 20 34.46 8.14 -9.20
N CYS A 21 33.60 9.13 -9.41
CA CYS A 21 33.76 10.46 -8.82
C CYS A 21 33.08 10.59 -7.45
N CYS A 22 32.26 9.60 -7.06
CA CYS A 22 31.43 9.62 -5.86
C CYS A 22 30.56 10.89 -5.78
N ILE A 23 29.96 11.27 -6.90
CA ILE A 23 29.07 12.44 -7.01
C ILE A 23 27.70 12.03 -7.52
N VAL A 24 26.70 12.84 -7.21
CA VAL A 24 25.34 12.73 -7.70
C VAL A 24 24.99 13.96 -8.54
N VAL A 25 24.32 13.75 -9.68
CA VAL A 25 24.05 14.78 -10.68
C VAL A 25 22.63 14.65 -11.25
N CYS A 26 22.06 15.75 -11.76
CA CYS A 26 20.78 15.80 -12.45
C CYS A 26 20.93 15.54 -13.96
N ASP A 27 19.82 15.46 -14.69
CA ASP A 27 19.79 15.23 -16.14
C ASP A 27 20.47 16.34 -16.97
N ASP A 28 20.55 17.56 -16.43
CA ASP A 28 21.28 18.66 -17.07
C ASP A 28 22.81 18.55 -16.91
N CYS A 29 23.29 17.68 -16.02
CA CYS A 29 24.71 17.56 -15.62
C CYS A 29 25.34 16.24 -16.07
N ILE A 30 24.81 15.64 -17.13
CA ILE A 30 25.31 14.41 -17.75
C ILE A 30 25.70 14.66 -19.20
N GLN A 31 26.55 13.80 -19.77
CA GLN A 31 26.72 13.78 -21.21
C GLN A 31 25.55 13.01 -21.84
N PRO A 32 24.90 13.57 -22.88
CA PRO A 32 23.87 12.86 -23.59
C PRO A 32 24.43 11.56 -24.17
N PRO A 33 23.68 10.46 -24.09
CA PRO A 33 24.14 9.18 -24.58
C PRO A 33 24.32 9.22 -26.10
N ALA A 34 25.35 8.53 -26.60
CA ALA A 34 25.66 8.48 -28.04
C ALA A 34 24.60 7.70 -28.86
N ALA A 35 23.79 6.87 -28.19
CA ALA A 35 22.69 6.13 -28.76
C ALA A 35 21.47 6.20 -27.82
N PRO A 36 20.23 6.05 -28.33
CA PRO A 36 19.01 6.17 -27.53
C PRO A 36 18.95 5.22 -26.33
N ASP A 37 19.57 4.04 -26.44
CA ASP A 37 19.55 2.99 -25.42
C ASP A 37 20.84 2.92 -24.58
N ALA A 38 21.81 3.83 -24.80
CA ALA A 38 23.05 3.83 -24.05
C ALA A 38 22.90 4.58 -22.71
N ALA A 39 23.56 4.09 -21.66
CA ALA A 39 23.62 4.79 -20.39
C ALA A 39 24.37 6.13 -20.55
N PRO A 40 23.89 7.22 -19.93
CA PRO A 40 24.60 8.50 -19.99
C PRO A 40 25.92 8.43 -19.23
N THR A 41 26.89 9.25 -19.64
CA THR A 41 28.22 9.28 -19.03
C THR A 41 28.45 10.55 -18.20
N CYS A 42 29.35 10.45 -17.22
CA CYS A 42 29.72 11.56 -16.37
C CYS A 42 30.58 12.59 -17.11
N LEU A 43 30.22 13.88 -17.03
CA LEU A 43 30.98 15.00 -17.62
C LEU A 43 32.46 15.08 -17.16
N LEU A 44 32.78 14.55 -15.98
CA LEU A 44 34.13 14.67 -15.39
C LEU A 44 35.05 13.50 -15.73
N CYS A 45 34.53 12.27 -15.69
CA CYS A 45 35.35 11.06 -15.82
C CYS A 45 34.94 10.15 -16.99
N ASN A 46 33.89 10.54 -17.73
CA ASN A 46 33.34 9.82 -18.87
C ASN A 46 32.99 8.34 -18.59
N GLN A 47 32.71 8.02 -17.32
CA GLN A 47 32.19 6.71 -16.92
C GLN A 47 30.67 6.69 -17.01
N GLU A 48 30.12 5.51 -17.27
CA GLU A 48 28.68 5.27 -17.24
C GLU A 48 28.12 5.60 -15.85
N LEU A 49 26.96 6.26 -15.87
CA LEU A 49 26.24 6.64 -14.66
C LEU A 49 25.24 5.56 -14.30
N SER A 50 25.16 5.24 -13.02
CA SER A 50 24.07 4.41 -12.50
C SER A 50 22.88 5.30 -12.19
N THR A 51 21.68 4.90 -12.61
CA THR A 51 20.45 5.59 -12.21
C THR A 51 20.38 5.56 -10.69
N LEU A 52 20.21 6.72 -10.06
CA LEU A 52 19.61 6.72 -8.73
C LEU A 52 18.14 6.41 -9.02
N GLN A 53 17.63 5.28 -8.53
CA GLN A 53 16.19 5.07 -8.43
C GLN A 53 15.66 6.19 -7.52
N GLN A 54 15.44 7.37 -8.10
CA GLN A 54 14.62 8.39 -7.49
C GLN A 54 13.21 7.84 -7.55
N VAL A 55 12.85 7.09 -6.51
CA VAL A 55 11.45 6.99 -6.11
C VAL A 55 11.01 8.44 -6.00
N ALA A 56 10.19 8.89 -6.96
CA ALA A 56 9.59 10.22 -6.89
C ALA A 56 9.12 10.41 -5.44
N PRO A 57 9.41 11.53 -4.77
CA PRO A 57 9.15 11.67 -3.35
C PRO A 57 7.65 11.45 -3.10
N VAL A 58 7.30 10.23 -2.69
CA VAL A 58 5.94 9.87 -2.31
C VAL A 58 5.68 10.73 -1.09
N VAL A 59 4.76 11.67 -1.23
CA VAL A 59 4.40 12.55 -0.13
C VAL A 59 3.94 11.65 1.01
N PRO A 60 4.59 11.72 2.17
CA PRO A 60 4.30 10.79 3.24
C PRO A 60 2.86 10.96 3.72
N PHE A 61 2.22 9.85 4.09
CA PHE A 61 0.78 9.80 4.36
C PHE A 61 0.35 10.80 5.45
N TRP A 62 1.21 11.09 6.44
CA TRP A 62 0.89 12.04 7.52
C TRP A 62 0.71 13.48 7.02
N LEU A 63 1.34 13.84 5.89
CA LEU A 63 1.12 15.13 5.23
C LEU A 63 -0.16 15.15 4.39
N GLN A 64 -0.71 13.98 4.06
CA GLN A 64 -1.95 13.82 3.28
C GLN A 64 -3.07 13.13 4.08
N TYR A 65 -3.05 13.27 5.40
CA TYR A 65 -3.95 12.55 6.32
C TYR A 65 -5.44 12.69 5.97
N THR A 66 -5.88 13.91 5.61
CA THR A 66 -7.28 14.18 5.26
C THR A 66 -7.72 13.45 4.00
N GLN A 67 -6.84 13.36 3.00
CA GLN A 67 -7.10 12.62 1.77
C GLN A 67 -7.10 11.11 2.03
N PHE A 68 -6.17 10.65 2.87
CA PHE A 68 -6.09 9.23 3.26
C PHE A 68 -7.36 8.78 4.00
N MET A 69 -7.86 9.57 4.95
CA MET A 69 -9.08 9.25 5.70
C MET A 69 -10.36 9.29 4.84
N ARG A 70 -10.32 9.98 3.70
CA ARG A 70 -11.45 10.00 2.76
C ARG A 70 -11.60 8.69 1.98
N LEU A 71 -10.52 7.94 1.78
CA LEU A 71 -10.53 6.69 1.00
C LEU A 71 -11.52 5.64 1.54
N PRO A 72 -11.50 5.24 2.83
CA PRO A 72 -12.49 4.31 3.37
C PRO A 72 -13.90 4.91 3.42
N LEU A 73 -14.01 6.25 3.42
CA LEU A 73 -15.27 7.01 3.38
C LEU A 73 -15.74 7.34 1.95
N SER A 74 -15.14 6.73 0.93
CA SER A 74 -15.67 6.79 -0.43
C SER A 74 -17.07 6.16 -0.49
N LEU A 75 -17.86 6.50 -1.52
CA LEU A 75 -19.24 5.98 -1.65
C LEU A 75 -19.27 4.45 -1.63
N LEU A 76 -18.29 3.80 -2.29
CA LEU A 76 -18.12 2.36 -2.29
C LEU A 76 -17.69 1.82 -0.91
N GLY A 77 -16.75 2.50 -0.23
CA GLY A 77 -16.27 2.12 1.10
C GLY A 77 -17.38 2.21 2.16
N ILE A 78 -18.16 3.29 2.17
CA ILE A 78 -19.32 3.46 3.04
C ILE A 78 -20.36 2.36 2.75
N PHE A 79 -20.66 2.09 1.49
CA PHE A 79 -21.60 1.03 1.12
C PHE A 79 -21.15 -0.33 1.67
N LEU A 80 -19.87 -0.67 1.55
CA LEU A 80 -19.30 -1.91 2.05
C LEU A 80 -19.31 -1.98 3.59
N LEU A 81 -18.99 -0.87 4.27
CA LEU A 81 -19.08 -0.75 5.72
C LEU A 81 -20.51 -0.96 6.23
N VAL A 82 -21.48 -0.29 5.60
CA VAL A 82 -22.90 -0.45 5.95
C VAL A 82 -23.35 -1.89 5.73
N LEU A 83 -22.94 -2.50 4.61
CA LEU A 83 -23.25 -3.91 4.32
C LEU A 83 -22.67 -4.84 5.39
N LEU A 84 -21.40 -4.62 5.78
CA LEU A 84 -20.70 -5.42 6.80
C LEU A 84 -21.43 -5.41 8.15
N PHE A 85 -21.97 -4.26 8.56
CA PHE A 85 -22.69 -4.13 9.84
C PHE A 85 -24.17 -4.50 9.75
N ALA A 86 -24.84 -4.22 8.63
CA ALA A 86 -26.28 -4.44 8.49
C ALA A 86 -26.61 -5.90 8.20
N VAL A 87 -25.85 -6.58 7.34
CA VAL A 87 -26.16 -7.95 6.90
C VAL A 87 -26.24 -8.95 8.06
N PRO A 88 -25.32 -8.97 9.04
CA PRO A 88 -25.41 -9.88 10.19
C PRO A 88 -26.70 -9.76 10.99
N ILE A 89 -27.32 -8.57 11.05
CA ILE A 89 -28.56 -8.32 11.83
C ILE A 89 -29.75 -9.07 11.24
N PHE A 90 -29.80 -9.19 9.92
CA PHE A 90 -30.92 -9.82 9.20
C PHE A 90 -30.65 -11.27 8.82
N THR A 91 -29.47 -11.81 9.16
CA THR A 91 -29.05 -13.14 8.71
C THR A 91 -29.49 -14.22 9.71
N PRO A 92 -30.15 -15.31 9.25
CA PRO A 92 -30.51 -16.42 10.13
C PRO A 92 -29.27 -17.12 10.70
N SER A 93 -29.38 -17.68 11.91
CA SER A 93 -28.25 -18.24 12.67
C SER A 93 -27.47 -19.34 11.93
N THR A 94 -28.14 -20.12 11.08
CA THR A 94 -27.52 -21.19 10.27
C THR A 94 -26.66 -20.68 9.13
N ALA A 95 -26.97 -19.49 8.58
CA ALA A 95 -26.25 -18.89 7.46
C ALA A 95 -25.26 -17.80 7.90
N ASN A 96 -25.23 -17.44 9.19
CA ASN A 96 -24.46 -16.32 9.69
C ASN A 96 -22.94 -16.49 9.48
N ILE A 97 -22.39 -17.66 9.83
CA ILE A 97 -20.95 -17.94 9.68
C ILE A 97 -20.46 -17.81 8.22
N PRO A 98 -21.04 -18.52 7.23
CA PRO A 98 -20.56 -18.40 5.85
C PRO A 98 -20.76 -16.99 5.27
N ILE A 99 -21.83 -16.29 5.67
CA ILE A 99 -22.06 -14.90 5.22
C ILE A 99 -21.02 -13.95 5.81
N MET A 100 -20.73 -14.04 7.11
CA MET A 100 -19.67 -13.26 7.75
C MET A 100 -18.31 -13.52 7.11
N PHE A 101 -17.98 -14.78 6.84
CA PHE A 101 -16.75 -15.13 6.15
C PHE A 101 -16.65 -14.44 4.79
N CYS A 102 -17.69 -14.54 3.95
CA CYS A 102 -17.72 -13.88 2.66
C CYS A 102 -17.60 -12.35 2.77
N MET A 103 -18.27 -11.73 3.75
CA MET A 103 -18.19 -10.29 3.97
C MET A 103 -16.79 -9.83 4.39
N TYR A 104 -16.13 -10.55 5.30
CA TYR A 104 -14.76 -10.24 5.70
C TYR A 104 -13.77 -10.44 4.55
N VAL A 105 -13.97 -11.44 3.69
CA VAL A 105 -13.15 -11.61 2.47
C VAL A 105 -13.30 -10.39 1.55
N ILE A 106 -14.54 -9.95 1.30
CA ILE A 106 -14.80 -8.79 0.45
C ILE A 106 -14.19 -7.51 1.06
N ALA A 107 -14.34 -7.31 2.36
CA ALA A 107 -13.76 -6.17 3.08
C ALA A 107 -12.24 -6.19 3.08
N GLY A 108 -11.62 -7.34 3.37
CA GLY A 108 -10.17 -7.53 3.34
C GLY A 108 -9.59 -7.32 1.94
N PHE A 109 -10.27 -7.82 0.91
CA PHE A 109 -9.89 -7.64 -0.48
C PHE A 109 -9.91 -6.15 -0.88
N TYR A 110 -11.00 -5.44 -0.55
CA TYR A 110 -11.10 -4.01 -0.78
C TYR A 110 -10.01 -3.22 -0.03
N GLY A 111 -9.82 -3.51 1.26
CA GLY A 111 -8.81 -2.85 2.09
C GLY A 111 -7.38 -3.07 1.60
N TRP A 112 -7.07 -4.27 1.11
CA TRP A 112 -5.77 -4.59 0.51
C TRP A 112 -5.48 -3.74 -0.72
N HIS A 113 -6.44 -3.64 -1.66
CA HIS A 113 -6.27 -2.83 -2.86
C HIS A 113 -6.12 -1.34 -2.55
N LEU A 114 -6.86 -0.85 -1.56
CA LEU A 114 -6.75 0.52 -1.06
C LEU A 114 -5.37 0.78 -0.45
N LEU A 115 -4.84 -0.18 0.31
CA LEU A 115 -3.51 -0.11 0.90
C LEU A 115 -2.40 -0.13 -0.17
N GLN A 116 -2.50 -1.01 -1.17
CA GLN A 116 -1.54 -1.04 -2.28
C GLN A 116 -1.55 0.27 -3.09
N GLN A 117 -2.73 0.80 -3.38
CA GLN A 117 -2.83 2.07 -4.10
C GLN A 117 -2.28 3.23 -3.27
N ALA A 118 -2.58 3.27 -1.97
CA ALA A 118 -2.03 4.27 -1.06
C ALA A 118 -0.49 4.21 -0.98
N ALA A 119 0.09 3.00 -1.05
CA ALA A 119 1.54 2.82 -1.07
C ALA A 119 2.23 3.46 -2.30
N THR A 120 1.51 3.59 -3.42
CA THR A 120 2.02 4.29 -4.63
C THR A 120 2.00 5.82 -4.51
N GLY A 121 1.43 6.38 -3.44
CA GLY A 121 1.26 7.83 -3.27
C GLY A 121 0.06 8.43 -4.02
N ILE A 122 -0.73 7.60 -4.71
CA ILE A 122 -1.91 8.04 -5.46
C ILE A 122 -3.16 7.82 -4.61
N LEU A 123 -3.59 8.86 -3.89
CA LEU A 123 -4.80 8.84 -3.07
C LEU A 123 -6.05 9.16 -3.92
N LYS A 124 -6.51 8.18 -4.70
CA LYS A 124 -7.73 8.28 -5.52
C LYS A 124 -8.71 7.17 -5.15
N ASP A 125 -10.01 7.46 -5.20
CA ASP A 125 -11.06 6.47 -4.95
C ASP A 125 -10.95 5.25 -5.88
N LEU A 126 -11.18 4.06 -5.33
CA LEU A 126 -11.24 2.82 -6.09
C LEU A 126 -12.55 2.70 -6.86
N SER A 127 -12.45 2.61 -8.18
CA SER A 127 -13.55 2.16 -9.03
C SER A 127 -13.58 0.62 -9.10
N ILE A 128 -14.76 0.07 -9.40
CA ILE A 128 -14.97 -1.38 -9.56
C ILE A 128 -14.09 -1.95 -10.68
N ASP A 129 -13.85 -1.17 -11.74
CA ASP A 129 -13.01 -1.58 -12.86
C ASP A 129 -11.54 -1.78 -12.44
N ASN A 130 -11.02 -0.90 -11.59
CA ASN A 130 -9.64 -0.99 -11.09
C ASN A 130 -9.45 -2.19 -10.14
N LEU A 131 -10.45 -2.45 -9.28
CA LEU A 131 -10.45 -3.62 -8.37
C LEU A 131 -10.36 -4.94 -9.14
N ARG A 132 -11.04 -5.03 -10.29
CA ARG A 132 -11.05 -6.25 -11.10
C ARG A 132 -9.72 -6.48 -11.82
N GLN A 133 -9.08 -5.42 -12.32
CA GLN A 133 -7.83 -5.56 -13.08
C GLN A 133 -6.63 -5.84 -12.19
N GLN A 134 -6.61 -5.31 -10.96
CA GLN A 134 -5.46 -5.42 -10.06
C GLN A 134 -5.50 -6.70 -9.20
N SER A 135 -6.55 -7.54 -9.29
CA SER A 135 -6.73 -8.69 -8.41
C SER A 135 -5.56 -9.67 -8.50
N THR A 136 -4.84 -9.86 -7.39
CA THR A 136 -3.75 -10.83 -7.29
C THR A 136 -4.17 -12.02 -6.43
N LYS A 137 -3.55 -13.18 -6.64
CA LYS A 137 -3.76 -14.36 -5.77
C LYS A 137 -3.42 -14.05 -4.30
N LEU A 138 -2.40 -13.22 -4.07
CA LEU A 138 -1.97 -12.81 -2.74
C LEU A 138 -3.06 -12.00 -2.01
N ALA A 139 -3.72 -11.06 -2.71
CA ALA A 139 -4.82 -10.28 -2.15
C ALA A 139 -5.94 -11.18 -1.61
N ILE A 140 -6.35 -12.19 -2.38
CA ILE A 140 -7.42 -13.12 -2.00
C ILE A 140 -6.97 -14.02 -0.85
N GLN A 141 -5.74 -14.53 -0.88
CA GLN A 141 -5.20 -15.38 0.19
C GLN A 141 -5.13 -14.63 1.52
N LEU A 142 -4.62 -13.39 1.50
CA LEU A 142 -4.55 -12.55 2.69
C LEU A 142 -5.94 -12.21 3.22
N ALA A 143 -6.86 -11.82 2.34
CA ALA A 143 -8.24 -11.52 2.71
C ALA A 143 -8.95 -12.74 3.31
N ALA A 144 -8.78 -13.93 2.73
CA ALA A 144 -9.33 -15.18 3.26
C ALA A 144 -8.71 -15.57 4.60
N PHE A 145 -7.40 -15.37 4.76
CA PHE A 145 -6.71 -15.63 6.03
C PHE A 145 -7.21 -14.71 7.15
N LEU A 146 -7.31 -13.41 6.89
CA LEU A 146 -7.85 -12.45 7.86
C LEU A 146 -9.33 -12.75 8.16
N ALA A 147 -10.13 -13.07 7.15
CA ALA A 147 -11.53 -13.46 7.33
C ALA A 147 -11.65 -14.70 8.24
N ALA A 148 -10.81 -15.71 8.06
CA ALA A 148 -10.80 -16.89 8.91
C ALA A 148 -10.49 -16.54 10.37
N ILE A 149 -9.54 -15.63 10.62
CA ILE A 149 -9.20 -15.16 11.97
C ILE A 149 -10.39 -14.43 12.61
N PHE A 150 -11.00 -13.47 11.90
CA PHE A 150 -12.15 -12.73 12.43
C PHE A 150 -13.35 -13.63 12.71
N VAL A 151 -13.69 -14.55 11.81
CA VAL A 151 -14.75 -15.54 12.04
C VAL A 151 -14.42 -16.44 13.24
N ALA A 152 -13.17 -16.88 13.39
CA ALA A 152 -12.77 -17.69 14.54
C ALA A 152 -12.93 -16.92 15.86
N LEU A 153 -12.60 -15.63 15.87
CA LEU A 153 -12.81 -14.75 17.02
C LEU A 153 -14.29 -14.51 17.31
N ASP A 154 -15.14 -14.36 16.28
CA ASP A 154 -16.59 -14.22 16.45
C ASP A 154 -17.21 -15.50 17.04
N VAL A 155 -16.81 -16.67 16.55
CA VAL A 155 -17.23 -17.97 17.11
C VAL A 155 -16.73 -18.13 18.55
N LEU A 156 -15.50 -17.70 18.84
CA LEU A 156 -14.95 -17.71 20.20
C LEU A 156 -15.73 -16.77 21.13
N ALA A 157 -16.17 -15.61 20.63
CA ALA A 157 -16.91 -14.62 21.40
C ALA A 157 -18.25 -15.16 21.92
N VAL A 158 -18.87 -16.12 21.21
CA VAL A 158 -20.09 -16.80 21.67
C VAL A 158 -19.84 -17.65 22.93
N LYS A 159 -18.66 -18.26 23.06
CA LYS A 159 -18.31 -19.12 24.21
C LYS A 159 -17.60 -18.37 25.33
N MET A 160 -16.63 -17.52 24.98
CA MET A 160 -15.76 -16.80 25.91
C MET A 160 -15.60 -15.34 25.45
N PRO A 161 -16.57 -14.48 25.74
CA PRO A 161 -16.59 -13.11 25.22
C PRO A 161 -15.40 -12.30 25.71
N THR A 162 -15.02 -12.38 26.99
CA THR A 162 -13.92 -11.58 27.54
C THR A 162 -12.59 -11.87 26.85
N LEU A 163 -12.27 -13.16 26.64
CA LEU A 163 -11.06 -13.56 25.94
C LEU A 163 -11.09 -13.12 24.47
N ALA A 164 -12.20 -13.34 23.77
CA ALA A 164 -12.34 -12.95 22.37
C ALA A 164 -12.18 -11.44 22.13
N HIS A 165 -12.77 -10.60 23.00
CA HIS A 165 -12.61 -9.15 22.90
C HIS A 165 -11.18 -8.72 23.19
N SER A 166 -10.50 -9.35 24.17
CA SER A 166 -9.10 -9.04 24.45
C SER A 166 -8.17 -9.38 23.27
N LEU A 167 -8.39 -10.53 22.62
CA LEU A 167 -7.68 -10.95 21.41
C LEU A 167 -7.99 -10.02 20.23
N ASN A 168 -9.24 -9.58 20.06
CA ASN A 168 -9.61 -8.62 19.03
C ASN A 168 -8.88 -7.29 19.20
N ILE A 169 -8.82 -6.76 20.42
CA ILE A 169 -8.07 -5.51 20.70
C ILE A 169 -6.59 -5.70 20.37
N ALA A 170 -5.98 -6.81 20.80
CA ALA A 170 -4.59 -7.10 20.49
C ALA A 170 -4.37 -7.22 18.96
N LEU A 171 -5.27 -7.90 18.25
CA LEU A 171 -5.20 -8.06 16.80
C LEU A 171 -5.29 -6.70 16.09
N VAL A 172 -6.22 -5.83 16.47
CA VAL A 172 -6.37 -4.49 15.86
C VAL A 172 -5.11 -3.64 16.03
N LEU A 173 -4.37 -3.81 17.12
CA LEU A 173 -3.11 -3.09 17.34
C LEU A 173 -1.96 -3.64 16.50
N VAL A 174 -1.91 -4.96 16.29
CA VAL A 174 -0.82 -5.64 15.57
C VAL A 174 -1.07 -5.68 14.06
N LEU A 175 -2.32 -5.71 13.62
CA LEU A 175 -2.73 -5.86 12.23
C LEU A 175 -2.11 -4.80 11.30
N PRO A 176 -2.07 -3.49 11.64
CA PRO A 176 -1.43 -2.49 10.80
C PRO A 176 0.06 -2.76 10.57
N ALA A 177 0.76 -3.24 11.60
CA ALA A 177 2.18 -3.58 11.50
C ALA A 177 2.40 -4.76 10.55
N ILE A 178 1.60 -5.83 10.67
CA ILE A 178 1.65 -7.00 9.78
C ILE A 178 1.35 -6.58 8.33
N LEU A 179 0.30 -5.78 8.12
CA LEU A 179 -0.07 -5.33 6.78
C LEU A 179 1.01 -4.46 6.14
N MET A 180 1.67 -3.58 6.92
CA MET A 180 2.77 -2.77 6.42
C MET A 180 3.99 -3.60 6.03
N THR A 181 4.37 -4.62 6.81
CA THR A 181 5.51 -5.48 6.44
C THR A 181 5.22 -6.26 5.16
N VAL A 182 4.01 -6.82 5.05
CA VAL A 182 3.61 -7.61 3.87
C VAL A 182 3.41 -6.74 2.62
N ALA A 183 3.09 -5.46 2.78
CA ALA A 183 2.91 -4.55 1.65
C ALA A 183 4.22 -3.99 1.07
N ILE A 184 5.32 -4.10 1.82
CA ILE A 184 6.65 -3.63 1.40
C ILE A 184 7.43 -4.75 0.68
N GLU A 185 7.09 -6.00 0.94
CA GLU A 185 7.63 -7.19 0.25
C GLU A 185 7.02 -7.38 -1.15
#